data_AF-A0A257RGP8-F1
#
_entry.id   AF-A0A257RGP8-F1
#
_cell.length_a   1.000
_cell.length_b   1.000
_cell.length_c   1.000
_cell.angle_alpha   90.00
_cell.angle_beta   90.00
_cell.angle_gamma   90.00
#
_symmetry.space_group_name_H-M   'P 1'
#
loop_
_entity.id
_entity.type
_entity.pdbx_description
1 polymer ?
#
loop_
_entity_poly.entity_id
_entity_poly.type
_entity_poly.pdbx_seq_one_letter_code
_entity_poly.pdbx_strand_id
1 'polypeptide(L)'
;MATPTPPDPEGLAALVESAQAVVDAALARLAADGGPDAHQVRAYDLAHVASAFAAARACLGYARRGDTEAALVGVFLAHALGELAGRVAGREGDWGVGADWFAPFAGFVAAYRDPEAIAAVAETPGERHLGEDFELVARTFRRFAEERVRPVAETVHRHNADIPESVIDGLNELGGFGLSVPEEFGGFATGGASDYLGMVVATEELSRASLGVGGSLITRPEIMTRALLAGGTPEQKAHWLPRLASAEVLCAIAVTDQPPPRM
;
A
#
# COMPACT_ATOMS: atom_id res chain seq x y z
N MET A 1 -4.09 -10.96 30.85
CA MET A 1 -4.04 -9.49 30.84
C MET A 1 -5.14 -9.02 29.93
N ALA A 2 -5.88 -7.96 30.31
CA ALA A 2 -7.06 -7.56 29.57
C ALA A 2 -6.64 -6.91 28.25
N THR A 3 -7.12 -7.45 27.13
CA THR A 3 -7.09 -6.77 25.83
C THR A 3 -7.73 -5.39 25.99
N PRO A 4 -7.15 -4.31 25.44
CA PRO A 4 -7.81 -3.02 25.43
C PRO A 4 -9.21 -3.19 24.85
N THR A 5 -10.21 -2.59 25.50
CA THR A 5 -11.59 -2.63 24.99
C THR A 5 -11.58 -2.13 23.55
N PRO A 6 -12.08 -2.91 22.58
CA PRO A 6 -12.10 -2.50 21.19
C PRO A 6 -12.77 -1.13 21.04
N PRO A 7 -12.20 -0.21 20.24
CA PRO A 7 -12.78 1.10 20.05
C PRO A 7 -14.08 0.98 19.27
N ASP A 8 -15.07 1.79 19.63
CA ASP A 8 -16.28 1.95 18.83
C ASP A 8 -15.89 2.50 17.44
N PRO A 9 -16.24 1.80 16.33
CA PRO A 9 -15.92 2.26 14.98
C PRO A 9 -16.48 3.65 14.64
N GLU A 10 -17.62 4.04 15.23
CA GLU A 10 -18.15 5.40 15.02
C GLU A 10 -17.34 6.46 15.78
N GLY A 11 -16.84 6.11 16.97
CA GLY A 11 -15.82 6.89 17.67
C GLY A 11 -14.54 7.07 16.86
N LEU A 12 -14.04 6.01 16.21
CA LEU A 12 -12.89 6.10 15.31
C LEU A 12 -13.16 7.03 14.12
N ALA A 13 -14.34 6.93 13.51
CA ALA A 13 -14.72 7.79 12.40
C ALA A 13 -14.75 9.27 12.80
N ALA A 14 -15.33 9.59 13.96
CA ALA A 14 -15.37 10.96 14.49
C ALA A 14 -13.96 11.53 14.76
N LEU A 15 -13.04 10.72 15.26
CA LEU A 15 -11.64 11.11 15.48
C LEU A 15 -10.92 11.37 14.15
N VAL A 16 -11.12 10.52 13.14
CA VAL A 16 -10.56 10.72 11.79
C VAL A 16 -11.06 12.01 11.16
N GLU A 17 -12.36 12.34 11.29
CA GLU A 17 -12.89 13.61 10.77
C GLU A 17 -12.33 14.82 11.51
N SER A 18 -12.19 14.72 12.83
CA SER A 18 -11.58 15.79 13.62
C SER A 18 -10.12 16.00 13.23
N ALA A 19 -9.37 14.92 12.95
CA ALA A 19 -8.00 15.01 12.46
C ALA A 19 -7.91 15.59 11.05
N GLN A 20 -8.87 15.25 10.17
CA GLN A 20 -8.96 15.83 8.83
C GLN A 20 -9.17 17.36 8.90
N ALA A 21 -9.98 17.86 9.83
CA ALA A 21 -10.14 19.31 10.00
C ALA A 21 -8.83 20.03 10.35
N VAL A 22 -7.92 19.38 11.08
CA VAL A 22 -6.57 19.91 11.35
C VAL A 22 -5.72 19.93 10.07
N VAL A 23 -5.78 18.87 9.26
CA VAL A 23 -5.11 18.81 7.96
C VAL A 23 -5.62 19.90 7.02
N ASP A 24 -6.93 20.11 6.97
CA ASP A 24 -7.55 21.12 6.10
C ASP A 24 -7.15 22.54 6.51
N ALA A 25 -7.10 22.81 7.82
CA ALA A 25 -6.60 24.08 8.35
C ALA A 25 -5.13 24.33 7.96
N ALA A 26 -4.28 23.31 8.11
CA ALA A 26 -2.87 23.39 7.76
C ALA A 26 -2.65 23.54 6.24
N LEU A 27 -3.48 22.89 5.42
CA LEU A 27 -3.46 23.05 3.97
C LEU A 27 -3.86 24.47 3.54
N ALA A 28 -4.92 25.02 4.14
CA ALA A 28 -5.34 26.38 3.90
C ALA A 28 -4.23 27.38 4.28
N ARG A 29 -3.54 27.13 5.41
CA ARG A 29 -2.40 27.95 5.84
C ARG A 29 -1.21 27.84 4.88
N LEU A 30 -0.85 26.63 4.47
CA LEU A 30 0.21 26.39 3.48
C LEU A 30 -0.06 27.14 2.17
N ALA A 31 -1.30 27.09 1.67
CA ALA A 31 -1.70 27.79 0.46
C ALA A 31 -1.61 29.32 0.62
N ALA A 32 -2.05 29.86 1.75
CA ALA A 32 -1.99 31.29 2.04
C ALA A 32 -0.55 31.83 2.13
N ASP A 33 0.38 31.01 2.60
CA ASP A 33 1.78 31.38 2.80
C ASP A 33 2.64 31.22 1.53
N GLY A 34 2.06 30.88 0.37
CA GLY A 34 2.79 30.76 -0.90
C GLY A 34 3.04 29.33 -1.38
N GLY A 35 2.44 28.34 -0.72
CA GLY A 35 2.35 26.98 -1.23
C GLY A 35 3.58 26.08 -0.97
N PRO A 36 3.57 24.86 -1.54
CA PRO A 36 4.56 23.83 -1.23
C PRO A 36 5.98 24.18 -1.69
N ASP A 37 6.14 24.93 -2.79
CA ASP A 37 7.46 25.31 -3.30
C ASP A 37 8.18 26.27 -2.35
N ALA A 38 7.43 27.17 -1.70
CA ALA A 38 7.97 28.09 -0.70
C ALA A 38 8.20 27.42 0.67
N HIS A 39 7.45 26.34 0.96
CA HIS A 39 7.40 25.73 2.30
C HIS A 39 7.52 24.19 2.24
N GLN A 40 8.52 23.69 1.54
CA GLN A 40 8.65 22.26 1.23
C GLN A 40 8.67 21.35 2.47
N VAL A 41 9.35 21.74 3.55
CA VAL A 41 9.40 20.95 4.80
C VAL A 41 8.00 20.84 5.44
N ARG A 42 7.25 21.95 5.49
CA ARG A 42 5.87 21.93 6.00
C ARG A 42 4.95 21.14 5.09
N ALA A 43 5.10 21.28 3.77
CA ALA A 43 4.34 20.52 2.80
C ALA A 43 4.59 19.01 2.94
N TYR A 44 5.83 18.60 3.21
CA TYR A 44 6.18 17.21 3.50
C TYR A 44 5.51 16.71 4.79
N ASP A 45 5.63 17.47 5.89
CA ASP A 45 4.99 17.13 7.16
C ASP A 45 3.46 16.97 7.00
N LEU A 46 2.83 17.89 6.27
CA LEU A 46 1.40 17.87 5.97
C LEU A 46 1.01 16.68 5.11
N ALA A 47 1.75 16.40 4.04
CA ALA A 47 1.48 15.27 3.15
C ALA A 47 1.57 13.93 3.90
N HIS A 48 2.52 13.81 4.83
CA HIS A 48 2.71 12.61 5.64
C HIS A 48 1.50 12.35 6.56
N VAL A 49 1.07 13.36 7.33
CA VAL A 49 -0.09 13.20 8.21
C VAL A 49 -1.40 13.02 7.43
N ALA A 50 -1.55 13.73 6.30
CA ALA A 50 -2.71 13.59 5.43
C ALA A 50 -2.80 12.16 4.87
N SER A 51 -1.67 11.57 4.48
CA SER A 51 -1.61 10.17 4.04
C SER A 51 -2.01 9.21 5.16
N ALA A 52 -1.54 9.42 6.38
CA ALA A 52 -1.89 8.58 7.53
C ALA A 52 -3.40 8.62 7.84
N PHE A 53 -4.02 9.81 7.81
CA PHE A 53 -5.46 9.92 8.05
C PHE A 53 -6.32 9.45 6.87
N ALA A 54 -5.84 9.57 5.63
CA ALA A 54 -6.47 8.93 4.48
C ALA A 54 -6.46 7.40 4.62
N ALA A 55 -5.34 6.82 5.09
CA ALA A 55 -5.25 5.39 5.40
C ALA A 55 -6.19 5.00 6.56
N ALA A 56 -6.22 5.77 7.65
CA ALA A 56 -7.11 5.51 8.78
C ALA A 56 -8.58 5.52 8.34
N ARG A 57 -8.97 6.48 7.50
CA ARG A 57 -10.30 6.58 6.89
C ARG A 57 -10.64 5.36 6.05
N ALA A 58 -9.71 4.90 5.20
CA ALA A 58 -9.89 3.69 4.40
C ALA A 58 -10.07 2.44 5.28
N CYS A 59 -9.39 2.38 6.43
CA CYS A 59 -9.48 1.30 7.40
C CYS A 59 -10.74 1.35 8.29
N LEU A 60 -11.59 2.39 8.24
CA LEU A 60 -12.82 2.41 9.04
C LEU A 60 -13.81 1.30 8.63
N GLY A 61 -13.82 0.92 7.35
CA GLY A 61 -14.59 -0.24 6.89
C GLY A 61 -14.05 -1.55 7.49
N TYR A 62 -12.73 -1.65 7.62
CA TYR A 62 -12.04 -2.78 8.23
C TYR A 62 -12.33 -2.89 9.74
N ALA A 63 -12.27 -1.78 10.46
CA ALA A 63 -12.59 -1.73 11.89
C ALA A 63 -13.99 -2.26 12.23
N ARG A 64 -14.96 -2.12 11.31
CA ARG A 64 -16.33 -2.63 11.49
C ARG A 64 -16.45 -4.15 11.31
N ARG A 65 -15.38 -4.85 10.93
CA ARG A 65 -15.40 -6.30 10.66
C ARG A 65 -15.21 -7.15 11.91
N GLY A 66 -14.65 -6.59 12.98
CA GLY A 66 -14.48 -7.29 14.24
C GLY A 66 -13.67 -6.50 15.27
N ASP A 67 -13.63 -7.04 16.49
CA ASP A 67 -12.98 -6.43 17.65
C ASP A 67 -11.46 -6.30 17.47
N THR A 68 -10.83 -7.32 16.87
CA THR A 68 -9.39 -7.32 16.57
C THR A 68 -9.07 -6.24 15.54
N GLU A 69 -9.86 -6.15 14.47
CA GLU A 69 -9.71 -5.16 13.41
C GLU A 69 -9.88 -3.74 13.95
N ALA A 70 -10.92 -3.52 14.77
CA ALA A 70 -11.14 -2.25 15.44
C ALA A 70 -9.94 -1.86 16.32
N ALA A 71 -9.39 -2.81 17.10
CA ALA A 71 -8.23 -2.56 17.95
C ALA A 71 -6.96 -2.21 17.15
N LEU A 72 -6.68 -2.92 16.05
CA LEU A 72 -5.56 -2.63 15.16
C LEU A 72 -5.67 -1.24 14.52
N VAL A 73 -6.87 -0.88 14.04
CA VAL A 73 -7.13 0.46 13.49
C VAL A 73 -7.04 1.53 14.58
N GLY A 74 -7.49 1.22 15.80
CA GLY A 74 -7.37 2.10 16.95
C GLY A 74 -5.92 2.45 17.28
N VAL A 75 -5.06 1.43 17.36
CA VAL A 75 -3.60 1.60 17.59
C VAL A 75 -2.97 2.40 16.45
N PHE A 76 -3.30 2.09 15.19
CA PHE A 76 -2.81 2.84 14.04
C PHE A 76 -3.21 4.32 14.09
N LEU A 77 -4.49 4.61 14.33
CA LEU A 77 -5.00 5.98 14.43
C LEU A 77 -4.35 6.74 15.58
N ALA A 78 -4.19 6.10 16.74
CA ALA A 78 -3.54 6.72 17.89
C ALA A 78 -2.07 7.05 17.62
N HIS A 79 -1.36 6.19 16.87
CA HIS A 79 -0.01 6.48 16.39
C HIS A 79 0.01 7.69 15.45
N ALA A 80 -0.85 7.71 14.43
CA ALA A 80 -0.97 8.81 13.48
C ALA A 80 -1.32 10.15 14.16
N LEU A 81 -2.21 10.15 15.15
CA LEU A 81 -2.55 11.33 15.95
C LEU A 81 -1.37 11.81 16.81
N GLY A 82 -0.59 10.88 17.36
CA GLY A 82 0.63 11.22 18.09
C GLY A 82 1.73 11.82 17.20
N GLU A 83 1.85 11.30 15.98
CA GLU A 83 2.71 11.82 14.93
C GLU A 83 2.30 13.21 14.46
N LEU A 84 0.99 13.47 14.34
CA LEU A 84 0.45 14.80 14.11
C LEU A 84 0.81 15.73 15.28
N ALA A 85 0.62 15.28 16.53
CA ALA A 85 0.94 16.09 17.70
C ALA A 85 2.41 16.52 17.75
N GLY A 86 3.33 15.61 17.47
CA GLY A 86 4.76 15.93 17.39
C GLY A 86 5.11 16.92 16.29
N ARG A 87 4.33 16.97 15.20
CA ARG A 87 4.52 17.94 14.11
C ARG A 87 3.86 19.29 14.39
N VAL A 88 2.74 19.34 15.10
CA VAL A 88 2.02 20.58 15.38
C VAL A 88 2.60 21.32 16.60
N ALA A 89 3.10 20.60 17.61
CA ALA A 89 3.52 21.19 18.88
C ALA A 89 4.57 22.30 18.70
N GLY A 90 4.26 23.50 19.20
CA GLY A 90 5.10 24.70 19.07
C GLY A 90 5.10 25.34 17.67
N ARG A 91 4.27 24.82 16.76
CA ARG A 91 4.06 25.29 15.38
C ARG A 91 2.57 25.49 15.07
N GLU A 92 1.72 25.66 16.08
CA GLU A 92 0.26 25.71 15.94
C GLU A 92 -0.18 26.76 14.90
N GLY A 93 0.49 27.92 14.86
CA GLY A 93 0.24 28.97 13.87
C GLY A 93 0.55 28.57 12.43
N ASP A 94 1.60 27.77 12.21
CA ASP A 94 1.96 27.25 10.88
C ASP A 94 0.97 26.20 10.38
N TRP A 95 0.25 25.56 11.31
CA TRP A 95 -0.79 24.56 11.09
C TRP A 95 -2.20 25.15 11.12
N GLY A 96 -2.35 26.44 11.43
CA GLY A 96 -3.65 27.12 11.45
C GLY A 96 -4.58 26.66 12.57
N VAL A 97 -4.05 26.15 13.67
CA VAL A 97 -4.84 25.61 14.80
C VAL A 97 -4.63 26.39 16.10
N GLY A 98 -5.59 26.26 17.03
CA GLY A 98 -5.52 26.84 18.37
C GLY A 98 -4.66 26.02 19.33
N ALA A 99 -4.39 26.55 20.54
CA ALA A 99 -3.54 25.88 21.52
C ALA A 99 -4.14 24.59 22.12
N ASP A 100 -5.47 24.44 22.06
CA ASP A 100 -6.24 23.31 22.60
C ASP A 100 -6.65 22.30 21.53
N TRP A 101 -6.12 22.42 20.31
CA TRP A 101 -6.48 21.59 19.16
C TRP A 101 -6.42 20.08 19.43
N PHE A 102 -5.54 19.66 20.34
CA PHE A 102 -5.32 18.24 20.64
C PHE A 102 -6.26 17.67 21.71
N ALA A 103 -6.99 18.52 22.43
CA ALA A 103 -7.85 18.10 23.54
C ALA A 103 -8.86 16.98 23.17
N PRO A 104 -9.50 16.98 21.98
CA PRO A 104 -10.40 15.90 21.57
C PRO A 104 -9.72 14.53 21.42
N PHE A 105 -8.41 14.50 21.15
CA PHE A 105 -7.65 13.26 20.88
C PHE A 105 -6.93 12.72 22.11
N ALA A 106 -6.64 13.58 23.09
CA ALA A 106 -5.70 13.27 24.18
C ALA A 106 -6.04 11.97 24.93
N GLY A 107 -7.31 11.77 25.30
CA GLY A 107 -7.74 10.55 26.00
C GLY A 107 -7.60 9.29 25.15
N PHE A 108 -7.98 9.37 23.87
CA PHE A 108 -7.86 8.25 22.93
C PHE A 108 -6.39 7.89 22.68
N VAL A 109 -5.54 8.90 22.43
CA VAL A 109 -4.12 8.68 22.18
C VAL A 109 -3.43 8.10 23.42
N ALA A 110 -3.78 8.56 24.63
CA ALA A 110 -3.26 7.97 25.86
C ALA A 110 -3.64 6.49 26.01
N ALA A 111 -4.90 6.12 25.72
CA ALA A 111 -5.38 4.75 25.85
C ALA A 111 -4.77 3.80 24.80
N TYR A 112 -4.66 4.22 23.55
CA TYR A 112 -4.27 3.36 22.42
C TYR A 112 -2.79 3.45 22.03
N ARG A 113 -2.02 4.35 22.64
CA ARG A 113 -0.55 4.30 22.63
C ARG A 113 0.05 3.73 23.91
N ASP A 114 -0.79 3.26 24.83
CA ASP A 114 -0.33 2.56 26.01
C ASP A 114 0.46 1.29 25.61
N PRO A 115 1.64 1.03 26.21
CA PRO A 115 2.46 -0.14 25.84
C PRO A 115 1.73 -1.49 26.01
N GLU A 116 0.86 -1.63 27.02
CA GLU A 116 0.08 -2.85 27.22
C GLU A 116 -1.00 -3.00 26.15
N ALA A 117 -1.66 -1.89 25.77
CA ALA A 117 -2.63 -1.89 24.69
C ALA A 117 -2.02 -2.30 23.34
N ILE A 118 -0.82 -1.78 23.02
CA ILE A 118 -0.08 -2.15 21.80
C ILE A 118 0.34 -3.63 21.87
N ALA A 119 0.91 -4.07 23.00
CA ALA A 119 1.35 -5.45 23.16
C ALA A 119 0.20 -6.46 22.99
N ALA A 120 -1.01 -6.10 23.45
CA ALA A 120 -2.18 -6.95 23.36
C ALA A 120 -2.63 -7.27 21.91
N VAL A 121 -2.29 -6.41 20.93
CA VAL A 121 -2.63 -6.63 19.51
C VAL A 121 -1.43 -7.06 18.66
N ALA A 122 -0.21 -7.03 19.20
CA ALA A 122 1.02 -7.22 18.43
C ALA A 122 1.17 -8.62 17.81
N GLU A 123 0.63 -9.65 18.47
CA GLU A 123 0.74 -11.05 18.02
C GLU A 123 -0.52 -11.57 17.30
N THR A 124 -1.57 -10.75 17.23
CA THR A 124 -2.84 -11.16 16.61
C THR A 124 -2.96 -10.51 15.24
N PRO A 125 -2.67 -11.23 14.14
CA PRO A 125 -2.93 -10.69 12.81
C PRO A 125 -4.44 -10.53 12.63
N GLY A 126 -4.87 -9.35 12.19
CA GLY A 126 -6.26 -9.15 11.81
C GLY A 126 -6.60 -9.99 10.57
N GLU A 127 -7.82 -10.51 10.50
CA GLU A 127 -8.27 -11.24 9.32
C GLU A 127 -8.34 -10.28 8.13
N ARG A 128 -7.93 -10.70 6.93
CA ARG A 128 -7.88 -9.79 5.77
C ARG A 128 -9.26 -9.52 5.15
N HIS A 129 -10.26 -10.36 5.47
CA HIS A 129 -11.62 -10.29 4.95
C HIS A 129 -11.69 -10.24 3.40
N LEU A 130 -10.75 -10.92 2.73
CA LEU A 130 -10.73 -11.04 1.28
C LEU A 130 -11.88 -11.95 0.80
N GLY A 131 -12.40 -11.67 -0.40
CA GLY A 131 -13.34 -12.59 -1.06
C GLY A 131 -12.69 -13.95 -1.34
N GLU A 132 -13.50 -15.01 -1.45
CA GLU A 132 -13.00 -16.40 -1.60
C GLU A 132 -12.03 -16.57 -2.78
N ASP A 133 -12.31 -15.90 -3.90
CA ASP A 133 -11.45 -15.90 -5.08
C ASP A 133 -10.07 -15.29 -4.79
N PHE A 134 -10.01 -14.18 -4.05
CA PHE A 134 -8.75 -13.54 -3.67
C PHE A 134 -8.01 -14.33 -2.59
N GLU A 135 -8.71 -15.02 -1.69
CA GLU A 135 -8.08 -15.96 -0.77
C GLU A 135 -7.48 -17.17 -1.53
N LEU A 136 -8.11 -17.61 -2.61
CA LEU A 136 -7.54 -18.64 -3.49
C LEU A 136 -6.28 -18.13 -4.21
N VAL A 137 -6.31 -16.91 -4.75
CA VAL A 137 -5.12 -16.24 -5.32
C VAL A 137 -4.01 -16.18 -4.27
N ALA A 138 -4.31 -15.69 -3.06
CA ALA A 138 -3.34 -15.58 -1.98
C ALA A 138 -2.69 -16.94 -1.65
N ARG A 139 -3.49 -17.99 -1.45
CA ARG A 139 -2.97 -19.34 -1.16
C ARG A 139 -2.09 -19.87 -2.29
N THR A 140 -2.49 -19.63 -3.55
CA THR A 140 -1.77 -20.12 -4.73
C THR A 140 -0.39 -19.47 -4.84
N PHE A 141 -0.33 -18.14 -4.80
CA PHE A 141 0.93 -17.41 -4.90
C PHE A 141 1.79 -17.57 -3.64
N ARG A 142 1.21 -17.69 -2.45
CA ARG A 142 1.95 -18.01 -1.22
C ARG A 142 2.65 -19.35 -1.31
N ARG A 143 1.95 -20.40 -1.76
CA ARG A 143 2.57 -21.72 -1.91
C ARG A 143 3.74 -21.66 -2.89
N PHE A 144 3.55 -21.01 -4.04
CA PHE A 144 4.64 -20.82 -5.01
C PHE A 144 5.81 -20.02 -4.42
N ALA A 145 5.51 -18.94 -3.70
CA ALA A 145 6.51 -18.10 -3.06
C ALA A 145 7.37 -18.91 -2.07
N GLU A 146 6.75 -19.74 -1.23
CA GLU A 146 7.44 -20.59 -0.26
C GLU A 146 8.24 -21.73 -0.92
N GLU A 147 7.70 -22.37 -1.96
CA GLU A 147 8.31 -23.55 -2.57
C GLU A 147 9.35 -23.21 -3.65
N ARG A 148 9.22 -22.07 -4.33
CA ARG A 148 10.00 -21.74 -5.54
C ARG A 148 10.80 -20.45 -5.42
N VAL A 149 10.27 -19.44 -4.73
CA VAL A 149 10.93 -18.12 -4.60
C VAL A 149 11.86 -18.07 -3.39
N ARG A 150 11.35 -18.41 -2.20
CA ARG A 150 12.11 -18.34 -0.93
C ARG A 150 13.41 -19.14 -0.97
N PRO A 151 13.46 -20.38 -1.51
CA PRO A 151 14.68 -21.18 -1.48
C PRO A 151 15.84 -20.61 -2.32
N VAL A 152 15.54 -19.80 -3.34
CA VAL A 152 16.55 -19.25 -4.25
C VAL A 152 16.91 -17.79 -3.94
N ALA A 153 16.10 -17.10 -3.14
CA ALA A 153 16.21 -15.66 -2.88
C ALA A 153 17.58 -15.25 -2.32
N GLU A 154 18.10 -15.99 -1.33
CA GLU A 154 19.40 -15.70 -0.73
C GLU A 154 20.54 -15.85 -1.74
N THR A 155 20.51 -16.92 -2.53
CA THR A 155 21.52 -17.20 -3.56
C THR A 155 21.55 -16.11 -4.62
N VAL A 156 20.38 -15.74 -5.15
CA VAL A 156 20.22 -14.65 -6.12
C VAL A 156 20.85 -13.36 -5.58
N HIS A 157 20.50 -13.00 -4.34
CA HIS A 157 21.01 -11.78 -3.71
C HIS A 157 22.52 -11.82 -3.46
N ARG A 158 23.02 -12.88 -2.81
CA ARG A 158 24.43 -12.96 -2.38
C ARG A 158 25.41 -13.08 -3.54
N HIS A 159 24.97 -13.69 -4.64
CA HIS A 159 25.86 -13.96 -5.77
C HIS A 159 25.59 -13.06 -6.97
N ASN A 160 24.68 -12.09 -6.87
CA ASN A 160 24.24 -11.26 -7.99
C ASN A 160 23.88 -12.15 -9.21
N ALA A 161 23.17 -13.24 -8.94
CA ALA A 161 22.76 -14.18 -9.97
C ALA A 161 21.43 -13.71 -10.59
N ASP A 162 21.16 -14.15 -11.82
CA ASP A 162 19.86 -13.93 -12.44
C ASP A 162 18.77 -14.75 -11.73
N ILE A 163 17.51 -14.34 -11.92
CA ILE A 163 16.36 -15.11 -11.46
C ILE A 163 16.36 -16.45 -12.22
N PRO A 164 16.28 -17.61 -11.54
CA PRO A 164 16.27 -18.89 -12.24
C PRO A 164 15.07 -19.01 -13.17
N GLU A 165 15.30 -19.50 -14.40
CA GLU A 165 14.22 -19.74 -15.39
C GLU A 165 13.08 -20.57 -14.82
N SER A 166 13.40 -21.55 -13.98
CA SER A 166 12.39 -22.38 -13.30
C SER A 166 11.41 -21.64 -12.38
N VAL A 167 11.72 -20.39 -12.01
CA VAL A 167 10.80 -19.47 -11.31
C VAL A 167 9.97 -18.69 -12.32
N ILE A 168 10.57 -18.20 -13.40
CA ILE A 168 9.88 -17.49 -14.48
C ILE A 168 8.85 -18.41 -15.13
N ASP A 169 9.28 -19.61 -15.56
CA ASP A 169 8.41 -20.63 -16.15
C ASP A 169 7.27 -21.02 -15.20
N GLY A 170 7.58 -21.21 -13.92
CA GLY A 170 6.58 -21.57 -12.92
C GLY A 170 5.55 -20.46 -12.67
N LEU A 171 5.95 -19.18 -12.71
CA LEU A 171 5.01 -18.06 -12.63
C LEU A 171 4.16 -17.95 -13.90
N ASN A 172 4.72 -18.28 -15.06
CA ASN A 172 4.00 -18.32 -16.32
C ASN A 172 2.93 -19.42 -16.31
N GLU A 173 3.27 -20.62 -15.85
CA GLU A 173 2.33 -21.74 -15.69
C GLU A 173 1.18 -21.41 -14.73
N LEU A 174 1.44 -20.61 -13.70
CA LEU A 174 0.40 -20.09 -12.79
C LEU A 174 -0.42 -18.94 -13.37
N GLY A 175 -0.05 -18.40 -14.52
CA GLY A 175 -0.71 -17.25 -15.12
C GLY A 175 -0.34 -15.90 -14.49
N GLY A 176 0.74 -15.83 -13.71
CA GLY A 176 1.12 -14.64 -12.95
C GLY A 176 1.35 -13.39 -13.81
N PHE A 177 1.86 -13.56 -15.03
CA PHE A 177 2.09 -12.46 -15.97
C PHE A 177 0.82 -11.98 -16.68
N GLY A 178 -0.22 -12.82 -16.73
CA GLY A 178 -1.50 -12.53 -17.37
C GLY A 178 -2.56 -11.93 -16.44
N LEU A 179 -2.28 -11.78 -15.14
CA LEU A 179 -3.28 -11.34 -14.15
C LEU A 179 -3.95 -9.99 -14.50
N SER A 180 -3.19 -9.07 -15.11
CA SER A 180 -3.69 -7.75 -15.51
C SER A 180 -3.99 -7.62 -17.00
N VAL A 181 -3.73 -8.66 -17.80
CA VAL A 181 -3.98 -8.66 -19.24
C VAL A 181 -5.42 -9.09 -19.49
N PRO A 182 -6.20 -8.40 -20.35
CA PRO A 182 -7.56 -8.81 -20.65
C PRO A 182 -7.66 -10.20 -21.26
N GLU A 183 -8.76 -10.90 -20.99
CA GLU A 183 -9.02 -12.25 -21.51
C GLU A 183 -8.91 -12.34 -23.05
N GLU A 184 -9.35 -11.32 -23.78
CA GLU A 184 -9.26 -11.26 -25.25
C GLU A 184 -7.81 -11.31 -25.79
N PHE A 185 -6.84 -10.98 -24.94
CA PHE A 185 -5.40 -11.05 -25.23
C PHE A 185 -4.73 -12.22 -24.51
N GLY A 186 -5.48 -13.17 -23.95
CA GLY A 186 -4.95 -14.37 -23.30
C GLY A 186 -4.53 -14.20 -21.83
N GLY A 187 -5.00 -13.14 -21.16
CA GLY A 187 -4.85 -13.00 -19.71
C GLY A 187 -6.11 -13.35 -18.91
N PHE A 188 -6.21 -12.81 -17.69
CA PHE A 188 -7.29 -13.12 -16.73
C PHE A 188 -8.07 -11.89 -16.25
N ALA A 189 -7.71 -10.70 -16.73
CA ALA A 189 -8.37 -9.47 -16.30
C ALA A 189 -9.74 -9.33 -16.95
N THR A 190 -10.74 -8.98 -16.13
CA THR A 190 -12.15 -8.84 -16.54
C THR A 190 -12.57 -7.39 -16.79
N GLY A 191 -11.65 -6.43 -16.61
CA GLY A 191 -11.85 -4.99 -16.81
C GLY A 191 -12.36 -4.25 -15.57
N GLY A 192 -12.32 -4.88 -14.39
CA GLY A 192 -12.90 -4.37 -13.15
C GLY A 192 -11.88 -3.90 -12.11
N ALA A 193 -12.37 -3.20 -11.08
CA ALA A 193 -11.55 -2.86 -9.91
C ALA A 193 -10.99 -4.11 -9.19
N SER A 194 -11.66 -5.26 -9.35
CA SER A 194 -11.22 -6.58 -8.86
C SER A 194 -9.88 -7.04 -9.42
N ASP A 195 -9.54 -6.67 -10.67
CA ASP A 195 -8.30 -7.09 -11.30
C ASP A 195 -7.07 -6.50 -10.58
N TYR A 196 -7.23 -5.27 -10.04
CA TYR A 196 -6.21 -4.63 -9.21
C TYR A 196 -5.99 -5.40 -7.91
N LEU A 197 -7.06 -5.86 -7.26
CA LEU A 197 -6.96 -6.57 -5.99
C LEU A 197 -6.28 -7.93 -6.16
N GLY A 198 -6.59 -8.67 -7.22
CA GLY A 198 -5.92 -9.93 -7.53
C GLY A 198 -4.42 -9.76 -7.72
N MET A 199 -4.03 -8.71 -8.44
CA MET A 199 -2.62 -8.38 -8.66
C MET A 199 -1.90 -7.91 -7.39
N VAL A 200 -2.56 -7.10 -6.54
CA VAL A 200 -2.03 -6.69 -5.23
C VAL A 200 -1.77 -7.93 -4.36
N VAL A 201 -2.76 -8.81 -4.23
CA VAL A 201 -2.65 -10.02 -3.41
C VAL A 201 -1.53 -10.94 -3.92
N ALA A 202 -1.45 -11.19 -5.23
CA ALA A 202 -0.38 -12.00 -5.81
C ALA A 202 1.00 -11.38 -5.55
N THR A 203 1.13 -10.07 -5.74
CA THR A 203 2.38 -9.33 -5.55
C THR A 203 2.82 -9.34 -4.08
N GLU A 204 1.90 -9.19 -3.13
CA GLU A 204 2.18 -9.26 -1.69
C GLU A 204 2.75 -10.63 -1.29
N GLU A 205 2.09 -11.72 -1.69
CA GLU A 205 2.52 -13.07 -1.33
C GLU A 205 3.89 -13.44 -1.94
N LEU A 206 4.15 -13.03 -3.19
CA LEU A 206 5.45 -13.22 -3.82
C LEU A 206 6.55 -12.36 -3.18
N SER A 207 6.24 -11.09 -2.89
CA SER A 207 7.19 -10.15 -2.29
C SER A 207 7.59 -10.55 -0.87
N ARG A 208 6.70 -11.23 -0.15
CA ARG A 208 6.98 -11.80 1.18
C ARG A 208 8.11 -12.84 1.16
N ALA A 209 8.30 -13.55 0.05
CA ALA A 209 9.45 -14.44 -0.14
C ALA A 209 10.67 -13.68 -0.66
N SER A 210 10.50 -12.87 -1.71
CA SER A 210 11.53 -11.98 -2.24
C SER A 210 10.93 -10.95 -3.19
N LEU A 211 11.12 -9.67 -2.90
CA LEU A 211 10.68 -8.56 -3.76
C LEU A 211 11.28 -8.65 -5.17
N GLY A 212 12.58 -8.96 -5.28
CA GLY A 212 13.28 -8.98 -6.56
C GLY A 212 12.96 -10.22 -7.39
N VAL A 213 12.94 -11.40 -6.76
CA VAL A 213 12.74 -12.68 -7.46
C VAL A 213 11.28 -12.95 -7.78
N GLY A 214 10.35 -12.53 -6.91
CA GLY A 214 8.93 -12.78 -7.05
C GLY A 214 8.14 -11.52 -7.44
N GLY A 215 7.94 -10.61 -6.47
CA GLY A 215 7.00 -9.50 -6.63
C GLY A 215 7.25 -8.65 -7.88
N SER A 216 8.47 -8.15 -8.03
CA SER A 216 8.85 -7.26 -9.14
C SER A 216 8.74 -7.92 -10.52
N LEU A 217 8.84 -9.24 -10.58
CA LEU A 217 8.82 -10.00 -11.83
C LEU A 217 7.45 -9.92 -12.51
N ILE A 218 6.36 -9.97 -11.73
CA ILE A 218 4.99 -9.84 -12.26
C ILE A 218 4.53 -8.38 -12.38
N THR A 219 5.05 -7.45 -11.57
CA THR A 219 4.64 -6.03 -11.62
C THR A 219 5.09 -5.31 -12.89
N ARG A 220 6.24 -5.66 -13.47
CA ARG A 220 6.72 -5.04 -14.72
C ARG A 220 5.77 -5.24 -15.91
N PRO A 221 5.35 -6.48 -16.24
CA PRO A 221 4.37 -6.71 -17.30
C PRO A 221 3.00 -6.12 -16.98
N GLU A 222 2.60 -6.02 -15.70
CA GLU A 222 1.40 -5.26 -15.34
C GLU A 222 1.52 -3.79 -15.75
N ILE A 223 2.62 -3.11 -15.38
CA ILE A 223 2.82 -1.68 -15.73
C ILE A 223 2.76 -1.49 -17.26
N MET A 224 3.44 -2.36 -18.01
CA MET A 224 3.43 -2.28 -19.47
C MET A 224 2.04 -2.56 -20.05
N THR A 225 1.33 -3.55 -19.51
CA THR A 225 -0.04 -3.88 -19.89
C THR A 225 -0.96 -2.68 -19.71
N ARG A 226 -0.91 -2.04 -18.53
CA ARG A 226 -1.73 -0.85 -18.23
C ARG A 226 -1.39 0.33 -19.17
N ALA A 227 -0.11 0.56 -19.45
CA ALA A 227 0.31 1.59 -20.39
C ALA A 227 -0.22 1.33 -21.81
N LEU A 228 -0.15 0.08 -22.28
CA LEU A 228 -0.70 -0.33 -23.58
C LEU A 228 -2.22 -0.21 -23.63
N LEU A 229 -2.94 -0.61 -22.58
CA LEU A 229 -4.40 -0.47 -22.52
C LEU A 229 -4.83 1.00 -22.59
N ALA A 230 -4.13 1.88 -21.85
CA ALA A 230 -4.43 3.30 -21.79
C ALA A 230 -4.06 4.07 -23.06
N GLY A 231 -2.92 3.76 -23.70
CA GLY A 231 -2.36 4.58 -24.77
C GLY A 231 -1.95 3.87 -26.05
N GLY A 232 -2.01 2.53 -26.10
CA GLY A 232 -1.59 1.75 -27.26
C GLY A 232 -2.60 1.75 -28.41
N THR A 233 -2.13 1.68 -29.65
CA THR A 233 -2.98 1.44 -30.82
C THR A 233 -3.54 0.01 -30.81
N PRO A 234 -4.62 -0.27 -31.57
CA PRO A 234 -5.14 -1.64 -31.70
C PRO A 234 -4.07 -2.66 -32.12
N GLU A 235 -3.19 -2.28 -33.05
CA GLU A 235 -2.10 -3.13 -33.55
C GLU A 235 -1.05 -3.39 -32.45
N GLN A 236 -0.70 -2.37 -31.66
CA GLN A 236 0.22 -2.53 -30.53
C GLN A 236 -0.37 -3.44 -29.45
N LYS A 237 -1.65 -3.27 -29.12
CA LYS A 237 -2.35 -4.12 -28.14
C LYS A 237 -2.39 -5.58 -28.59
N ALA A 238 -2.83 -5.82 -29.83
CA ALA A 238 -2.91 -7.16 -30.41
C ALA A 238 -1.53 -7.84 -30.53
N HIS A 239 -0.46 -7.07 -30.76
CA HIS A 239 0.89 -7.62 -30.85
C HIS A 239 1.52 -7.90 -29.49
N TRP A 240 1.42 -6.98 -28.52
CA TRP A 240 2.21 -7.04 -27.29
C TRP A 240 1.50 -7.72 -26.12
N LEU A 241 0.20 -7.51 -25.94
CA LEU A 241 -0.52 -8.02 -24.77
C LEU A 241 -0.48 -9.56 -24.65
N PRO A 242 -0.67 -10.34 -25.75
CA PRO A 242 -0.55 -11.80 -25.66
C PRO A 242 0.85 -12.28 -25.28
N ARG A 243 1.89 -11.56 -25.71
CA ARG A 243 3.29 -11.90 -25.47
C ARG A 243 3.72 -11.57 -24.04
N LEU A 244 3.11 -10.54 -23.45
CA LEU A 244 3.27 -10.20 -22.03
C LEU A 244 2.53 -11.21 -21.15
N ALA A 245 1.30 -11.60 -21.52
CA ALA A 245 0.50 -12.55 -20.74
C ALA A 245 1.17 -13.93 -20.61
N SER A 246 1.82 -14.39 -21.66
CA SER A 246 2.49 -15.70 -21.74
C SER A 246 3.98 -15.67 -21.37
N ALA A 247 4.50 -14.51 -20.95
CA ALA A 247 5.93 -14.26 -20.77
C ALA A 247 6.83 -14.72 -21.94
N GLU A 248 6.30 -14.77 -23.17
CA GLU A 248 7.12 -14.94 -24.39
C GLU A 248 8.19 -13.83 -24.47
N VAL A 249 7.82 -12.65 -23.98
CA VAL A 249 8.76 -11.54 -23.78
C VAL A 249 8.70 -11.05 -22.35
N LEU A 250 9.88 -10.83 -21.76
CA LEU A 250 10.02 -10.06 -20.54
C LEU A 250 10.19 -8.59 -20.91
N CYS A 251 9.58 -7.70 -20.12
CA CYS A 251 9.60 -6.27 -20.39
C CYS A 251 10.37 -5.48 -19.34
N ALA A 252 10.78 -4.29 -19.76
CA ALA A 252 11.44 -3.31 -18.92
C ALA A 252 10.83 -1.93 -19.10
N ILE A 253 10.77 -1.17 -18.00
CA ILE A 253 10.38 0.23 -18.01
C ILE A 253 11.65 1.07 -17.87
N ALA A 254 12.02 1.80 -18.92
CA ALA A 254 13.19 2.67 -18.95
C ALA A 254 12.73 4.14 -18.99
N VAL A 255 12.78 4.82 -17.85
CA VAL A 255 12.34 6.22 -17.69
C VAL A 255 13.45 7.11 -17.16
N THR A 256 14.26 6.61 -16.22
CA THR A 256 15.33 7.39 -15.58
C THR A 256 16.43 7.72 -16.57
N ASP A 257 16.76 9.01 -16.68
CA ASP A 257 17.88 9.53 -17.46
C ASP A 257 18.95 10.18 -16.58
N GLN A 258 20.15 10.37 -17.14
CA GLN A 258 21.18 11.17 -16.50
C GLN A 258 20.96 12.64 -16.88
N PRO A 259 20.98 13.58 -15.91
CA PRO A 259 20.98 14.99 -16.27
C PRO A 259 22.24 15.28 -17.12
N PRO A 260 22.16 16.23 -18.06
CA PRO A 260 23.33 16.61 -18.86
C PRO A 260 24.48 17.04 -17.93
N PRO A 261 25.74 16.75 -18.30
CA PRO A 261 26.89 17.14 -17.48
C PRO A 261 26.86 18.65 -17.25
N ARG A 262 27.04 19.08 -15.99
CA ARG A 262 27.15 20.50 -15.66
C ARG A 262 28.42 21.04 -16.32
N MET A 263 28.27 22.02 -17.22
CA MET A 263 29.39 22.80 -17.78
C MET A 263 30.08 23.63 -16.70
#